data_AF-A0ABD2ZWI8-F1
#
_entry.id   AF-A0ABD2ZWI8-F1
#
_cell.length_a   1.000
_cell.length_b   1.000
_cell.length_c   1.000
_cell.angle_alpha   90.00
_cell.angle_beta   90.00
_cell.angle_gamma   90.00
#
_symmetry.space_group_name_H-M   'P 1'
#
loop_
_entity.id
_entity.type
_entity.pdbx_description
1 polymer ?
#
loop_
_entity_poly.entity_id
_entity_poly.type
_entity_poly.pdbx_seq_one_letter_code
_entity_poly.pdbx_strand_id
1 'polypeptide(L)'
;MYGEKFAVDLEKWVCDCRRWELTGIPCSHAVYCISLTGEEPESFVNQCYSKDAYVRVYESAIEPINGPNAWPNSKKDPIHAPKKLKLPGRPKKARRREPDEQISDPKGIKKLSRVGITHMTCSGCHQKGHTIQKRPQRLTKEAEMQHMQAGESNVKAEMAYMQAEESNMQVEMTSILPEVQVTQEEITLPQPNV
;
A
#
# COMPACT_ATOMS: atom_id res chain seq x y z
N MET A 1 38.82 -2.97 22.04
CA MET A 1 38.02 -3.75 21.08
C MET A 1 39.01 -4.61 20.29
N TYR A 2 39.13 -5.89 20.61
CA TYR A 2 40.00 -6.79 19.86
C TYR A 2 39.19 -7.33 18.67
N GLY A 3 39.60 -7.00 17.45
CA GLY A 3 39.03 -7.60 16.25
C GLY A 3 39.40 -9.09 16.20
N GLU A 4 38.44 -9.93 15.83
CA GLU A 4 38.68 -11.34 15.59
C GLU A 4 39.63 -11.50 14.39
N LYS A 5 40.59 -12.43 14.50
CA LYS A 5 41.54 -12.76 13.44
C LYS A 5 41.02 -13.98 12.69
N PHE A 6 41.11 -13.97 11.37
CA PHE A 6 40.72 -15.08 10.52
C PHE A 6 41.93 -15.54 9.70
N ALA A 7 42.22 -16.84 9.70
CA ALA A 7 43.12 -17.45 8.76
C ALA A 7 42.40 -17.76 7.44
N VAL A 8 43.14 -17.66 6.34
CA VAL A 8 42.69 -17.98 4.98
C VAL A 8 43.76 -18.87 4.35
N ASP A 9 43.32 -19.99 3.76
CA ASP A 9 44.14 -20.89 2.97
C ASP A 9 43.65 -20.81 1.50
N LEU A 10 44.46 -20.17 0.65
CA LEU A 10 44.13 -19.93 -0.75
C LEU A 10 44.27 -21.17 -1.63
N GLU A 11 45.07 -22.17 -1.24
CA GLU A 11 45.22 -23.41 -2.02
C GLU A 11 44.01 -24.33 -1.82
N LYS A 12 43.50 -24.39 -0.59
CA LYS A 12 42.33 -25.21 -0.24
C LYS A 12 40.99 -24.50 -0.41
N TRP A 13 41.01 -23.20 -0.68
CA TRP A 13 39.83 -22.35 -0.81
C TRP A 13 39.01 -22.32 0.49
N VAL A 14 39.72 -22.20 1.62
CA VAL A 14 39.17 -22.27 2.97
C VAL A 14 39.41 -20.97 3.72
N CYS A 15 38.45 -20.55 4.54
CA CYS A 15 38.59 -19.44 5.46
C CYS A 15 37.93 -19.79 6.79
N ASP A 16 38.53 -19.38 7.91
CA ASP A 16 37.99 -19.63 9.25
C ASP A 16 36.55 -19.12 9.46
N CYS A 17 36.11 -18.12 8.68
CA CYS A 17 34.72 -17.66 8.73
C CYS A 17 33.72 -18.64 8.08
N ARG A 18 34.21 -19.72 7.45
CA ARG A 18 33.48 -20.79 6.72
C ARG A 18 32.59 -20.32 5.58
N ARG A 19 32.53 -19.01 5.31
CA ARG A 19 31.66 -18.47 4.27
C ARG A 19 32.06 -19.01 2.89
N TRP A 20 33.35 -19.08 2.62
CA TRP A 20 33.85 -19.55 1.33
C TRP A 20 33.56 -21.05 1.11
N GLU A 21 33.73 -21.89 2.13
CA GLU A 21 33.38 -23.32 2.05
C GLU A 21 31.88 -23.55 1.83
N LEU A 22 31.03 -22.73 2.45
CA LEU A 22 29.58 -22.87 2.36
C LEU A 22 29.01 -22.37 1.03
N THR A 23 29.52 -21.25 0.52
CA THR A 23 28.97 -20.62 -0.69
C THR A 23 29.80 -20.86 -1.93
N GLY A 24 31.03 -21.36 -1.83
CA GLY A 24 31.96 -21.44 -2.95
C GLY A 24 32.37 -20.09 -3.55
N ILE A 25 32.08 -18.99 -2.84
CA ILE A 25 32.38 -17.61 -3.24
C ILE A 25 33.33 -17.01 -2.20
N PRO A 26 34.46 -16.39 -2.60
CA PRO A 26 35.40 -15.78 -1.67
C PRO A 26 34.72 -14.80 -0.70
N CYS A 27 35.00 -14.96 0.59
CA CYS A 27 34.54 -14.02 1.62
C CYS A 27 35.42 -12.75 1.65
N SER A 28 35.03 -11.72 2.40
CA SER A 28 35.81 -10.48 2.53
C SER A 28 37.25 -10.70 2.98
N HIS A 29 37.49 -11.68 3.87
CA HIS A 29 38.83 -12.04 4.31
C HIS A 29 39.64 -12.68 3.17
N ALA A 30 39.01 -13.58 2.41
CA ALA A 30 39.64 -14.24 1.29
C ALA A 30 39.96 -13.25 0.16
N VAL A 31 39.03 -12.38 -0.21
CA VAL A 31 39.24 -11.32 -1.21
C VAL A 31 40.42 -10.43 -0.83
N TYR A 32 40.55 -10.08 0.46
CA TYR A 32 41.71 -9.34 0.94
C TYR A 32 43.01 -10.13 0.74
N CYS A 33 43.07 -11.41 1.16
CA CYS A 33 44.25 -12.25 0.95
C CYS A 33 44.61 -12.44 -0.53
N ILE A 34 43.62 -12.61 -1.41
CA ILE A 34 43.79 -12.71 -2.87
C ILE A 34 44.35 -11.41 -3.44
N SER A 35 43.86 -10.25 -2.97
CA SER A 35 44.37 -8.95 -3.41
C SER A 35 45.84 -8.74 -3.05
N LEU A 36 46.32 -9.37 -1.96
CA LEU A 36 47.73 -9.31 -1.57
C LEU A 36 48.62 -10.17 -2.47
N THR A 37 48.09 -11.24 -3.08
CA THR A 37 48.84 -12.07 -4.05
C THR A 37 48.83 -11.46 -5.46
N GLY A 38 47.99 -10.44 -5.69
CA GLY A 38 47.85 -9.78 -6.99
C GLY A 38 47.00 -10.57 -7.99
N GLU A 39 46.27 -11.58 -7.52
CA GLU A 39 45.35 -12.35 -8.34
C GLU A 39 43.95 -11.74 -8.30
N GLU A 40 43.11 -12.15 -9.25
CA GLU A 40 41.73 -11.68 -9.35
C GLU A 40 40.82 -12.59 -8.50
N PRO A 41 39.92 -12.04 -7.66
CA PRO A 41 39.03 -12.87 -6.83
C PRO A 41 38.06 -13.74 -7.66
N GLU A 42 37.83 -13.41 -8.93
CA GLU A 42 36.97 -14.19 -9.82
C GLU A 42 37.55 -15.59 -10.14
N SER A 43 38.88 -15.75 -10.13
CA SER A 43 39.52 -17.06 -10.35
C SER A 43 39.33 -18.04 -9.18
N PHE A 44 38.95 -17.52 -8.01
CA PHE A 44 38.74 -18.25 -6.76
C PHE A 44 37.27 -18.57 -6.48
N VAL A 45 36.38 -18.33 -7.45
CA VAL A 45 34.97 -18.70 -7.39
C VAL A 45 34.79 -20.16 -7.85
N ASN A 46 33.92 -20.90 -7.18
CA ASN A 46 33.62 -22.28 -7.55
C ASN A 46 33.08 -22.38 -8.99
N GLN A 47 33.55 -23.39 -9.73
CA GLN A 47 33.14 -23.71 -11.10
C GLN A 47 31.61 -23.79 -11.28
N CYS A 48 30.84 -24.11 -10.23
CA CYS A 48 29.38 -24.17 -10.29
C CYS A 48 28.71 -22.83 -10.67
N TYR A 49 29.39 -21.70 -10.47
CA TYR A 49 28.93 -20.36 -10.86
C TYR A 49 29.35 -19.96 -12.28
N SER A 50 30.10 -20.81 -12.99
CA SER A 50 30.50 -20.53 -14.37
C SER A 50 29.32 -20.58 -15.33
N LYS A 51 29.41 -19.80 -16.41
CA LYS A 51 28.43 -19.83 -17.51
C LYS A 51 28.30 -21.23 -18.10
N ASP A 52 29.39 -21.97 -18.21
CA ASP A 52 29.39 -23.32 -18.77
C ASP A 52 28.63 -24.30 -17.86
N ALA A 53 28.77 -24.16 -16.53
CA ALA A 53 27.96 -24.94 -15.59
C ALA A 53 26.48 -24.61 -15.72
N TYR A 54 26.13 -23.33 -15.86
CA TYR A 54 24.74 -22.90 -16.10
C TYR A 54 24.18 -23.51 -17.39
N VAL A 55 24.90 -23.38 -18.51
CA VAL A 55 24.47 -23.95 -19.80
C VAL A 55 24.30 -25.45 -19.68
N ARG A 56 25.24 -26.17 -19.05
CA ARG A 56 25.15 -27.63 -18.85
C ARG A 56 23.94 -28.05 -18.02
N VAL A 57 23.61 -27.29 -16.97
CA VAL A 57 22.45 -27.59 -16.10
C VAL A 57 21.13 -27.37 -16.83
N TYR A 58 21.06 -26.35 -17.68
CA TYR A 58 19.85 -25.98 -18.44
C TYR A 58 19.89 -26.42 -19.91
N GLU A 59 20.84 -27.28 -20.29
CA GLU A 59 20.95 -27.81 -21.66
C GLU A 59 19.74 -28.69 -21.99
N SER A 60 19.27 -29.45 -21.00
CA SER A 60 18.04 -30.22 -21.12
C SER A 60 16.82 -29.31 -21.06
N ALA A 61 15.91 -29.44 -22.03
CA ALA A 61 14.62 -28.78 -21.99
C ALA A 61 13.82 -29.27 -20.77
N ILE A 62 13.33 -28.33 -19.96
CA ILE A 62 12.34 -28.62 -18.93
C ILE A 62 11.00 -28.76 -19.67
N GLU A 63 10.56 -30.00 -19.86
CA GLU A 63 9.27 -30.26 -20.47
C GLU A 63 8.14 -29.70 -19.58
N PRO A 64 7.12 -29.06 -20.18
CA PRO A 64 5.97 -28.63 -19.40
C PRO A 64 5.29 -29.85 -18.78
N ILE A 65 5.08 -29.78 -17.47
CA ILE A 65 4.28 -30.79 -16.78
C ILE A 65 2.82 -30.58 -17.21
N ASN A 66 2.18 -31.66 -17.67
CA ASN A 66 0.77 -31.63 -18.01
C ASN A 66 -0.10 -31.18 -16.81
N GLY A 67 -1.32 -30.71 -17.05
CA GLY A 67 -2.21 -30.28 -15.96
C GLY A 67 -2.59 -31.41 -14.99
N PRO A 68 -3.20 -31.08 -13.84
CA PRO A 68 -3.56 -32.05 -12.79
C PRO A 68 -4.34 -33.27 -13.29
N ASN A 69 -5.15 -33.10 -14.34
CA ASN A 69 -5.96 -34.16 -14.94
C ASN A 69 -5.13 -35.26 -15.62
N ALA A 70 -3.88 -34.98 -16.00
CA ALA A 70 -2.98 -35.91 -16.65
C ALA A 70 -1.90 -36.45 -15.70
N TRP A 71 -1.95 -36.08 -14.42
CA TRP A 71 -1.01 -36.60 -13.43
C TRP A 71 -1.33 -38.06 -13.09
N PRO A 72 -0.32 -38.94 -12.98
CA PRO A 72 -0.55 -40.32 -12.59
C PRO A 72 -1.09 -40.36 -11.15
N ASN A 73 -2.12 -41.18 -10.93
CA ASN A 73 -2.65 -41.42 -9.59
C ASN A 73 -1.56 -42.07 -8.72
N SER A 74 -1.04 -41.33 -7.75
CA SER A 74 -0.11 -41.90 -6.78
C SER A 74 -0.88 -42.87 -5.88
N LYS A 75 -0.48 -44.15 -5.84
CA LYS A 75 -0.98 -45.16 -4.88
C LYS A 75 -0.51 -44.91 -3.43
N LYS A 76 -0.03 -43.69 -3.14
CA LYS A 76 0.52 -43.29 -1.84
C LYS A 76 -0.59 -42.65 -1.02
N ASP A 77 -0.46 -42.74 0.31
CA ASP A 77 -1.38 -42.06 1.21
C ASP A 77 -1.39 -40.55 0.94
N PRO A 78 -2.56 -39.88 1.07
CA PRO A 78 -2.64 -38.43 0.97
C PRO A 78 -1.66 -37.76 1.93
N ILE A 79 -0.92 -36.76 1.45
CA ILE A 79 -0.06 -35.93 2.30
C ILE A 79 -0.96 -35.13 3.23
N HIS A 80 -1.02 -35.52 4.50
CA HIS A 80 -1.73 -34.76 5.52
C HIS A 80 -0.95 -33.50 5.90
N ALA A 81 -1.68 -32.42 6.20
CA ALA A 81 -1.08 -31.21 6.73
C ALA A 81 -0.28 -31.53 8.01
N PRO A 82 0.89 -30.89 8.22
CA PRO A 82 1.64 -31.05 9.46
C PRO A 82 0.74 -30.75 10.66
N LYS A 83 0.87 -31.54 11.72
CA LYS A 83 0.14 -31.30 12.97
C LYS A 83 0.51 -29.90 13.48
N LYS A 84 -0.48 -29.04 13.69
CA LYS A 84 -0.28 -27.72 14.31
C LYS A 84 0.20 -27.93 15.75
N LEU A 85 1.48 -27.71 16.00
CA LEU A 85 2.03 -27.72 17.36
C LEU A 85 1.71 -26.39 18.04
N LYS A 86 1.09 -26.44 19.22
CA LYS A 86 1.00 -25.27 20.10
C LYS A 86 2.36 -25.07 20.76
N LEU A 87 3.15 -24.15 20.22
CA LEU A 87 4.37 -23.71 20.87
C LEU A 87 4.04 -23.09 22.23
N PRO A 88 4.90 -23.25 23.25
CA PRO A 88 4.74 -22.53 24.50
C PRO A 88 4.67 -21.03 24.20
N GLY A 89 3.54 -20.41 24.53
CA GLY A 89 3.33 -18.99 24.32
C GLY A 89 4.30 -18.16 25.17
N ARG A 90 4.43 -16.88 24.81
CA ARG A 90 5.20 -15.92 25.60
C ARG A 90 4.78 -15.98 27.08
N PRO A 91 5.72 -16.08 28.04
CA PRO A 91 5.41 -15.98 29.46
C PRO A 91 4.63 -14.70 29.76
N LYS A 92 3.62 -14.79 30.64
CA LYS A 92 2.85 -13.61 31.06
C LYS A 92 3.78 -12.65 31.81
N LYS A 93 3.76 -11.37 31.42
CA LYS A 93 4.58 -10.32 32.07
C LYS A 93 4.18 -10.06 33.53
N ALA A 94 2.92 -10.35 33.88
CA ALA A 94 2.41 -10.19 35.23
C ALA A 94 1.71 -11.48 35.69
N ARG A 95 1.82 -11.76 36.99
CA ARG A 95 1.10 -12.83 37.68
C ARG A 95 -0.42 -12.57 37.63
N ARG A 96 -1.22 -13.63 37.53
CA ARG A 96 -2.68 -13.54 37.73
C ARG A 96 -2.95 -13.24 39.21
N ARG A 97 -3.67 -12.15 39.51
CA ARG A 97 -4.07 -11.79 40.87
C ARG A 97 -5.21 -12.69 41.37
N GLU A 98 -5.23 -12.93 42.67
CA GLU A 98 -6.32 -13.67 43.33
C GLU A 98 -7.55 -12.76 43.52
N PRO A 99 -8.77 -13.31 43.67
CA PRO A 99 -10.00 -12.53 43.75
C PRO A 99 -10.04 -11.51 44.90
N ASP A 100 -9.34 -11.78 46.00
CA ASP A 100 -9.29 -10.95 47.20
C ASP A 100 -8.15 -9.89 47.18
N GLU A 101 -7.32 -9.90 46.13
CA GLU A 101 -6.18 -9.00 46.02
C GLU A 101 -6.64 -7.59 45.61
N GLN A 102 -6.68 -6.66 46.57
CA GLN A 102 -7.11 -5.29 46.37
C GLN A 102 -6.30 -4.57 45.27
N ILE A 103 -7.01 -3.88 44.38
CA ILE A 103 -6.40 -3.06 43.32
C ILE A 103 -5.92 -1.75 43.96
N SER A 104 -4.67 -1.72 44.43
CA SER A 104 -3.96 -0.45 44.62
C SER A 104 -3.40 0.01 43.28
N ASP A 105 -4.18 0.78 42.51
CA ASP A 105 -3.61 1.53 41.40
C ASP A 105 -2.65 2.58 41.98
N PRO A 106 -1.34 2.57 41.66
CA PRO A 106 -0.37 3.49 42.25
C PRO A 106 -0.65 4.97 41.95
N LYS A 107 -1.59 5.26 41.03
CA LYS A 107 -1.95 6.60 40.58
C LYS A 107 -3.37 7.04 40.98
N GLY A 108 -4.12 6.24 41.72
CA GLY A 108 -5.45 6.62 42.24
C GLY A 108 -6.53 6.87 41.18
N ILE A 109 -6.28 6.55 39.91
CA ILE A 109 -7.25 6.77 38.83
C ILE A 109 -8.25 5.62 38.81
N LYS A 110 -9.36 5.79 39.54
CA LYS A 110 -10.54 4.93 39.38
C LYS A 110 -11.05 5.13 37.95
N LYS A 111 -10.92 4.11 37.09
CA LYS A 111 -11.53 4.14 35.75
C LYS A 111 -13.03 4.37 35.94
N LEU A 112 -13.53 5.54 35.58
CA LEU A 112 -14.95 5.84 35.66
C LEU A 112 -15.71 4.81 34.82
N SER A 113 -16.71 4.16 35.44
CA SER A 113 -17.56 3.22 34.73
C SER A 113 -18.28 3.95 33.59
N ARG A 114 -18.47 3.29 32.46
CA ARG A 114 -19.12 3.89 31.29
C ARG A 114 -20.63 4.09 31.48
N VAL A 115 -21.17 3.73 32.65
CA VAL A 115 -22.58 3.86 33.03
C VAL A 115 -22.79 5.27 33.58
N GLY A 116 -23.61 6.07 32.88
CA GLY A 116 -23.95 7.45 33.27
C GLY A 116 -23.33 8.57 32.42
N ILE A 117 -22.51 8.25 31.40
CA ILE A 117 -21.98 9.26 30.49
C ILE A 117 -23.04 9.55 29.40
N THR A 118 -23.83 10.60 29.61
CA THR A 118 -24.96 11.01 28.75
C THR A 118 -24.55 11.81 27.51
N HIS A 119 -23.37 12.43 27.52
CA HIS A 119 -22.85 13.23 26.40
C HIS A 119 -21.62 12.58 25.76
N MET A 120 -21.84 11.50 25.01
CA MET A 120 -20.81 10.96 24.12
C MET A 120 -20.82 11.71 22.79
N THR A 121 -19.71 12.36 22.46
CA THR A 121 -19.46 12.97 21.14
C THR A 121 -18.66 12.00 20.26
N CYS A 122 -19.05 11.89 18.99
CA CYS A 122 -18.33 11.11 18.02
C CYS A 122 -17.02 11.83 17.64
N SER A 123 -15.85 11.23 17.84
CA SER A 123 -14.57 11.85 17.45
C SER A 123 -14.42 12.08 15.94
N GLY A 124 -15.21 11.40 15.12
CA GLY A 124 -15.14 11.53 13.66
C GLY A 124 -16.02 12.63 13.06
N CYS A 125 -17.15 12.97 13.69
CA CYS A 125 -18.08 14.00 13.20
C CYS A 125 -18.50 15.02 14.27
N HIS A 126 -17.99 14.90 15.50
CA HIS A 126 -18.22 15.75 16.66
C HIS A 126 -19.68 15.90 17.12
N GLN A 127 -20.61 15.17 16.50
CA GLN A 127 -22.01 15.14 16.90
C GLN A 127 -22.22 14.26 18.15
N LYS A 128 -23.18 14.65 18.99
CA LYS A 128 -23.57 13.93 20.21
C LYS A 128 -24.52 12.77 19.88
N GLY A 129 -24.53 11.72 20.69
CA GLY A 129 -25.51 10.63 20.60
C GLY A 129 -25.05 9.36 19.88
N HIS A 130 -23.84 9.35 19.30
CA HIS A 130 -23.23 8.15 18.76
C HIS A 130 -21.71 8.15 18.95
N THR A 131 -21.11 6.95 18.93
CA THR A 131 -19.65 6.76 18.95
C THR A 131 -19.13 6.55 17.53
N ILE A 132 -17.86 6.81 17.26
CA ILE A 132 -17.24 6.61 15.93
C ILE A 132 -17.48 5.22 15.32
N GLN A 133 -17.61 4.19 16.16
CA GLN A 133 -17.93 2.81 15.75
C GLN A 133 -19.36 2.62 15.25
N LYS A 134 -20.29 3.44 15.72
CA LYS A 134 -21.72 3.43 15.32
C LYS A 134 -22.07 4.66 14.48
N ARG A 135 -21.07 5.34 13.94
CA ARG A 135 -21.28 6.46 13.04
C ARG A 135 -21.93 5.90 11.76
N PRO A 136 -23.07 6.46 11.30
CA PRO A 136 -23.62 6.08 10.00
C PRO A 136 -22.54 6.30 8.94
N GLN A 137 -22.26 5.27 8.14
CA GLN A 137 -21.17 5.30 7.17
C GLN A 137 -21.31 6.54 6.28
N ARG A 138 -20.17 7.17 5.97
CA ARG A 138 -20.12 8.28 5.01
C ARG A 138 -20.78 7.76 3.73
N LEU A 139 -21.87 8.41 3.32
CA LEU A 139 -22.54 8.11 2.06
C LEU A 139 -21.48 8.05 0.96
N THR A 140 -21.58 7.06 0.06
CA THR A 140 -20.64 6.92 -1.05
C THR A 140 -20.62 8.23 -1.85
N LYS A 141 -19.50 8.55 -2.51
CA LYS A 141 -19.36 9.77 -3.32
C LYS A 141 -20.51 9.95 -4.32
N GLU A 142 -21.11 8.85 -4.75
CA GLU A 142 -22.29 8.78 -5.62
C GLU A 142 -23.54 9.42 -4.98
N ALA A 143 -23.78 9.19 -3.69
CA ALA A 143 -24.88 9.80 -2.94
C ALA A 143 -24.59 11.26 -2.54
N GLU A 144 -23.31 11.65 -2.36
CA GLU A 144 -22.92 13.07 -2.21
C GLU A 144 -23.20 13.86 -3.51
N MET A 145 -22.91 13.28 -4.69
CA MET A 145 -23.16 13.89 -5.99
C MET A 145 -24.66 14.09 -6.28
N GLN A 146 -25.50 13.11 -5.92
CA GLN A 146 -26.96 13.22 -6.08
C GLN A 146 -27.58 14.32 -5.20
N HIS A 147 -27.07 14.50 -3.97
CA HIS A 147 -27.53 15.56 -3.08
C HIS A 147 -27.12 16.96 -3.57
N MET A 148 -25.94 17.08 -4.19
CA MET A 148 -25.43 18.33 -4.75
C MET A 148 -26.20 18.74 -6.01
N GLN A 149 -26.54 17.77 -6.87
CA GLN A 149 -27.27 18.00 -8.12
C GLN A 149 -28.73 18.42 -7.90
N ALA A 150 -29.37 17.92 -6.82
CA ALA A 150 -30.70 18.39 -6.39
C ALA A 150 -30.67 19.86 -5.88
N GLY A 151 -29.57 20.28 -5.27
CA GLY A 151 -29.36 21.68 -4.87
C GLY A 151 -29.16 22.60 -6.07
N GLU A 152 -28.37 22.18 -7.05
CA GLU A 152 -28.12 22.93 -8.29
C GLU A 152 -29.38 23.11 -9.15
N SER A 153 -30.27 22.10 -9.20
CA SER A 153 -31.55 22.24 -9.88
C SER A 153 -32.46 23.29 -9.24
N ASN A 154 -32.38 23.45 -7.92
CA ASN A 154 -33.22 24.41 -7.19
C ASN A 154 -32.71 25.84 -7.39
N VAL A 155 -31.38 26.05 -7.32
CA VAL A 155 -30.77 27.37 -7.60
C VAL A 155 -30.98 27.77 -9.06
N LYS A 156 -30.92 26.84 -10.02
CA LYS A 156 -31.24 27.12 -11.42
C LYS A 156 -32.69 27.52 -11.64
N ALA A 157 -33.63 26.89 -10.94
CA ALA A 157 -35.03 27.26 -11.01
C ALA A 157 -35.27 28.67 -10.41
N GLU A 158 -34.59 29.00 -9.32
CA GLU A 158 -34.68 30.31 -8.68
C GLU A 158 -34.04 31.44 -9.53
N MET A 159 -32.88 31.18 -10.15
CA MET A 159 -32.26 32.13 -11.10
C MET A 159 -33.11 32.34 -12.36
N ALA A 160 -33.72 31.28 -12.90
CA ALA A 160 -34.60 31.40 -14.07
C ALA A 160 -35.85 32.23 -13.77
N TYR A 161 -36.38 32.15 -12.55
CA TYR A 161 -37.51 32.96 -12.11
C TYR A 161 -37.14 34.45 -12.02
N MET A 162 -35.99 34.78 -11.40
CA MET A 162 -35.52 36.17 -11.33
C MET A 162 -35.21 36.77 -12.72
N GLN A 163 -34.69 35.96 -13.64
CA GLN A 163 -34.36 36.42 -14.99
C GLN A 163 -35.62 36.63 -15.87
N ALA A 164 -36.68 35.86 -15.62
CA ALA A 164 -37.97 36.09 -16.25
C ALA A 164 -38.60 37.42 -15.77
N GLU A 165 -38.45 37.77 -14.49
CA GLU A 165 -38.90 39.07 -13.96
C GLU A 165 -38.12 40.25 -14.58
N GLU A 166 -36.80 40.14 -14.74
CA GLU A 166 -35.99 41.17 -15.43
C GLU A 166 -36.40 41.36 -16.89
N SER A 167 -36.68 40.27 -17.61
CA SER A 167 -37.11 40.35 -19.01
C SER A 167 -38.47 41.04 -19.16
N ASN A 168 -39.42 40.80 -18.25
CA ASN A 168 -40.71 41.50 -18.24
C ASN A 168 -40.52 43.00 -17.98
N MET A 169 -39.59 43.39 -17.10
CA MET A 169 -39.28 44.80 -16.83
C MET A 169 -38.61 45.50 -18.03
N GLN A 170 -37.82 44.78 -18.84
CA GLN A 170 -37.22 45.32 -20.07
C GLN A 170 -38.21 45.48 -21.22
N VAL A 171 -39.18 44.56 -21.36
CA VAL A 171 -40.22 44.66 -22.39
C VAL A 171 -41.13 45.88 -22.16
N GLU A 172 -41.43 46.22 -20.90
CA GLU A 172 -42.12 47.47 -20.55
C GLU A 172 -41.31 48.71 -20.98
N MET A 173 -39.99 48.70 -20.80
CA MET A 173 -39.11 49.84 -21.10
C MET A 173 -38.89 50.06 -22.61
N THR A 174 -38.91 49.01 -23.44
CA THR A 174 -38.75 49.11 -24.90
C THR A 174 -40.02 49.48 -25.66
N SER A 175 -41.17 49.51 -24.99
CA SER A 175 -42.44 49.93 -25.60
C SER A 175 -42.53 51.46 -25.86
N ILE A 176 -41.52 52.24 -25.43
CA ILE A 176 -41.64 53.70 -25.33
C ILE A 176 -40.83 54.50 -26.38
N LEU A 177 -39.89 53.94 -27.17
CA LEU A 177 -39.10 54.77 -28.14
C LEU A 177 -38.82 54.09 -29.50
N PRO A 178 -38.93 54.82 -30.64
CA PRO A 178 -38.87 54.21 -31.98
C PRO A 178 -37.45 54.06 -32.54
N GLU A 179 -37.29 53.04 -33.39
CA GLU A 179 -36.01 52.53 -33.93
C GLU A 179 -35.69 53.14 -35.31
N VAL A 180 -34.45 53.62 -35.50
CA VAL A 180 -33.90 54.04 -36.81
C VAL A 180 -32.75 53.10 -37.16
N GLN A 181 -32.87 52.37 -38.27
CA GLN A 181 -31.85 51.44 -38.75
C GLN A 181 -31.07 51.99 -39.94
N VAL A 182 -29.75 51.81 -39.92
CA VAL A 182 -28.90 51.89 -41.12
C VAL A 182 -27.87 50.76 -41.07
N THR A 183 -27.78 50.02 -42.18
CA THR A 183 -27.05 48.77 -42.38
C THR A 183 -25.60 48.96 -42.82
N GLN A 184 -24.83 47.89 -42.61
CA GLN A 184 -23.39 47.69 -42.78
C GLN A 184 -23.00 47.42 -44.23
N GLU A 185 -21.74 47.72 -44.58
CA GLU A 185 -20.99 46.91 -45.57
C GLU A 185 -19.57 46.61 -45.06
N GLU A 186 -19.04 45.54 -45.64
CA GLU A 186 -18.17 44.49 -45.10
C GLU A 186 -16.77 44.57 -45.72
N ILE A 187 -15.70 44.18 -45.01
CA ILE A 187 -14.38 43.98 -45.65
C ILE A 187 -13.74 42.67 -45.15
N THR A 188 -13.57 41.77 -46.11
CA THR A 188 -13.01 40.41 -46.08
C THR A 188 -11.47 40.42 -45.98
N LEU A 189 -10.89 39.43 -45.30
CA LEU A 189 -9.45 39.08 -45.33
C LEU A 189 -9.22 37.83 -46.20
N PRO A 190 -8.05 37.67 -46.84
CA PRO A 190 -7.25 36.47 -46.51
C PRO A 190 -5.72 36.60 -46.55
N GLN A 191 -5.10 35.92 -45.56
CA GLN A 191 -3.85 35.14 -45.46
C GLN A 191 -2.69 35.34 -46.46
N PRO A 192 -1.44 35.15 -45.98
CA PRO A 192 -0.48 34.35 -46.76
C PRO A 192 0.28 33.27 -45.97
N ASN A 193 0.43 32.12 -46.64
CA ASN A 193 1.39 31.04 -46.33
C ASN A 193 2.81 31.43 -46.75
N VAL A 194 3.81 31.08 -45.92
CA VAL A 194 5.06 30.37 -46.29
C VAL A 194 5.51 29.55 -45.08
#